data_AF-A0AAW4YEG6-F1
#
_entry.id   AF-A0AAW4YEG6-F1
#
_cell.length_a   1.000
_cell.length_b   1.000
_cell.length_c   1.000
_cell.angle_alpha   90.00
_cell.angle_beta   90.00
_cell.angle_gamma   90.00
#
_symmetry.space_group_name_H-M   'P 1'
#
loop_
_entity.id
_entity.type
_entity.pdbx_description
1 polymer ?
#
loop_
_entity_poly.entity_id
_entity_poly.type
_entity_poly.pdbx_seq_one_letter_code
_entity_poly.pdbx_strand_id
1 'polypeptide(L)' 'FNDEIHTARNVTKTHTSNINTFQSPNQGPLGILTKDNVQFYNQPYKQQSFKIINYQLKVPLIKAYMGMESDIFNFYAQQN' A
#
# COMPACT_ATOMS: atom_id res chain seq x y z
N PHE A 1 3.70 6.56 11.78
CA PHE A 1 2.60 7.44 12.20
C PHE A 1 2.28 7.11 13.64
N ASN A 2 1.81 8.07 14.44
CA ASN A 2 1.47 7.82 15.85
C ASN A 2 2.59 7.05 16.58
N ASP A 3 3.80 7.60 16.52
CA ASP A 3 5.03 7.03 17.10
C ASP A 3 5.53 5.71 16.49
N GLU A 4 4.90 5.18 15.45
CA GLU A 4 5.39 4.00 14.73
C GLU A 4 6.12 4.35 13.42
N ILE A 5 7.07 3.51 13.01
CA ILE A 5 7.77 3.59 11.73
C ILE A 5 7.29 2.44 10.85
N HIS A 6 6.86 2.72 9.62
CA HIS A 6 6.39 1.69 8.69
C HIS A 6 7.16 1.79 7.37
N THR A 7 7.25 0.66 6.66
CA THR A 7 7.70 0.68 5.27
C THR A 7 6.56 1.15 4.36
N ALA A 8 6.90 1.94 3.34
CA ALA A 8 5.91 2.46 2.38
C ALA A 8 5.14 1.34 1.65
N ARG A 9 5.76 0.17 1.46
CA ARG A 9 5.14 -0.98 0.77
C ARG A 9 4.00 -1.63 1.58
N ASN A 10 4.09 -1.62 2.91
CA ASN A 10 3.20 -2.42 3.75
C ASN A 10 2.17 -1.61 4.53
N VAL A 11 2.37 -0.29 4.64
CA VAL A 11 1.47 0.58 5.37
C VAL A 11 0.20 0.85 4.55
N THR A 12 -0.96 0.79 5.19
CA THR A 12 -2.24 1.16 4.60
C THR A 12 -3.08 1.95 5.59
N LYS A 13 -3.98 2.79 5.08
CA LYS A 13 -4.95 3.53 5.89
C LYS A 13 -6.15 2.64 6.20
N THR A 14 -6.42 2.36 7.48
CA THR A 14 -7.49 1.45 7.91
C THR A 14 -8.78 2.13 8.38
N HIS A 15 -8.73 3.40 8.77
CA HIS A 15 -9.85 4.15 9.33
C HIS A 15 -9.93 5.57 8.77
N THR A 16 -11.13 6.10 8.64
CA THR A 16 -11.35 7.47 8.13
C THR A 16 -11.16 8.55 9.19
N SER A 17 -11.37 8.22 10.48
CA SER A 17 -11.39 9.22 11.58
C SER A 17 -10.38 8.96 12.71
N ASN A 18 -9.82 7.76 12.81
CA ASN A 18 -8.83 7.46 13.85
C ASN A 18 -7.47 8.06 13.47
N ILE A 19 -6.79 8.72 14.41
CA ILE A 19 -5.43 9.24 14.20
C ILE A 19 -4.39 8.11 14.06
N ASN A 20 -4.62 6.95 14.67
CA ASN A 20 -3.77 5.76 14.54
C ASN A 20 -4.19 4.87 13.35
N THR A 21 -4.42 5.50 12.19
CA THR A 21 -5.01 4.81 11.03
C THR A 21 -4.00 4.16 10.09
N PHE A 22 -2.73 4.52 10.15
CA PHE A 22 -1.74 3.93 9.26
C PHE A 22 -1.16 2.69 9.93
N GLN A 23 -1.49 1.53 9.38
CA GLN A 23 -1.16 0.24 9.96
C GLN A 23 -0.44 -0.62 8.92
N SER A 24 0.37 -1.57 9.38
CA SER A 24 1.03 -2.59 8.55
C SER A 24 0.46 -3.98 8.86
N PRO A 25 -0.74 -4.36 8.37
CA PRO A 25 -1.50 -5.48 8.92
C PRO A 25 -0.76 -6.82 8.95
N ASN A 26 0.06 -7.10 7.94
CA ASN A 26 0.74 -8.38 7.80
C ASN A 26 2.14 -8.43 8.40
N GLN A 27 2.88 -7.32 8.40
CA GLN A 27 4.31 -7.28 8.77
C GLN A 27 4.60 -6.50 10.05
N GLY A 28 3.60 -5.79 10.60
CA GLY A 28 3.81 -4.87 11.70
C GLY A 28 4.64 -3.64 11.32
N PRO A 29 4.85 -2.71 12.26
CA PRO A 29 5.74 -1.59 12.08
C PRO A 29 7.20 -2.07 12.00
N LEU A 30 8.02 -1.34 11.26
CA LEU A 30 9.46 -1.53 11.19
C LEU A 30 10.15 -1.19 12.52
N GLY A 31 9.52 -0.31 13.31
CA GLY A 31 10.05 0.19 14.56
C GLY A 31 9.12 1.20 15.22
N ILE A 32 9.59 1.74 16.34
CA ILE A 32 8.89 2.78 17.11
C ILE A 32 9.82 3.95 17.41
N LEU A 33 9.22 5.11 17.60
CA LEU A 33 9.82 6.31 18.14
C LEU A 33 9.38 6.42 19.61
N THR A 34 10.35 6.50 20.50
CA THR A 34 10.13 6.86 21.91
C THR A 34 10.57 8.30 22.13
N LYS A 35 10.35 8.86 23.32
CA LYS A 35 10.80 10.22 23.66
C LYS A 35 12.30 10.42 23.43
N ASP A 36 13.09 9.40 23.75
CA ASP A 36 14.55 9.54 23.83
C ASP A 36 15.27 8.82 22.67
N ASN A 37 14.61 7.88 22.00
CA ASN A 37 15.27 6.98 21.05
C ASN A 37 14.35 6.46 19.94
N VAL A 38 14.96 6.08 18.83
CA VAL A 38 14.32 5.29 17.76
C VAL A 38 14.73 3.82 17.91
N GLN A 39 13.76 2.91 17.88
CA GLN A 39 14.01 1.46 17.94
C GLN A 39 13.49 0.80 16.67
N PHE A 40 14.37 0.09 15.95
CA PHE A 40 14.00 -0.71 14.79
C PHE A 40 13.98 -2.19 15.16
N TYR A 41 12.90 -2.89 14.78
CA TYR A 41 12.76 -4.31 15.02
C TYR A 41 13.39 -5.14 13.90
N ASN A 42 13.30 -4.67 12.66
CA ASN A 42 13.76 -5.37 11.47
C ASN A 42 14.30 -4.39 10.42
N GLN A 43 15.04 -4.90 9.44
CA GLN A 43 15.44 -4.13 8.26
C GLN A 43 14.49 -4.40 7.09
N PRO A 44 14.17 -3.40 6.26
CA PRO A 44 13.37 -3.62 5.06
C PRO A 44 14.09 -4.55 4.08
N TYR A 45 13.33 -5.44 3.43
CA TYR A 45 13.86 -6.26 2.35
C TYR A 45 14.42 -5.38 1.21
N LYS A 46 15.44 -5.87 0.50
CA LYS A 46 15.91 -5.21 -0.74
C LYS A 46 14.75 -5.10 -1.73
N GLN A 47 14.56 -3.90 -2.27
CA GLN A 47 13.54 -3.62 -3.26
C GLN A 47 14.19 -3.19 -4.57
N GLN A 48 13.67 -3.71 -5.68
CA GLN A 48 13.98 -3.18 -7.00
C GLN A 48 13.27 -1.85 -7.18
N SER A 49 14.02 -0.82 -7.59
CA SER A 49 13.49 0.50 -7.91
C SER A 49 13.57 0.72 -9.42
N PHE A 50 12.47 1.16 -10.02
CA PHE A 50 12.40 1.52 -11.43
C PHE A 50 12.51 3.04 -11.56
N LYS A 51 13.57 3.53 -12.22
CA LYS A 51 13.77 4.98 -12.42
C LYS A 51 12.91 5.56 -13.53
N ILE A 52 12.52 4.73 -14.50
CA ILE A 52 11.72 5.12 -15.65
C ILE A 52 10.36 4.45 -15.52
N ILE A 53 9.32 5.26 -15.58
CA ILE A 53 7.91 4.82 -15.50
C ILE A 53 7.24 5.28 -16.79
N ASN A 54 6.58 4.37 -17.51
CA ASN A 54 5.78 4.73 -18.67
C ASN A 54 4.37 5.16 -18.22
N TYR A 55 4.13 6.47 -18.21
CA TYR A 55 2.83 7.05 -17.84
C TYR A 55 1.73 6.84 -18.89
N GLN A 56 2.05 6.34 -20.08
CA GLN A 56 1.07 6.01 -21.11
C GLN A 56 0.37 4.67 -20.85
N LEU A 57 0.93 3.82 -19.98
CA LEU A 57 0.31 2.55 -19.63
C LEU A 57 -0.98 2.78 -18.84
N LYS A 58 -2.08 2.24 -19.34
CA LYS A 58 -3.38 2.25 -18.66
C LYS A 58 -3.51 0.99 -17.80
N VAL A 59 -3.43 1.14 -16.48
CA VAL A 59 -3.56 0.03 -15.52
C VAL A 59 -4.75 0.30 -14.60
N PRO A 60 -5.95 -0.23 -14.90
CA PRO A 60 -7.13 0.00 -14.07
C PRO A 60 -7.11 -0.84 -12.78
N LEU A 61 -7.63 -0.29 -11.68
CA LEU A 61 -7.89 -1.02 -10.44
C LEU A 61 -9.40 -1.30 -10.33
N ILE A 62 -9.79 -2.56 -10.48
CA ILE A 62 -11.19 -2.99 -10.49
C ILE A 62 -11.50 -3.74 -9.20
N LYS A 63 -12.55 -3.33 -8.48
CA LYS A 63 -13.04 -4.04 -7.28
C LYS A 63 -14.13 -5.02 -7.66
N ALA A 64 -14.00 -6.26 -7.20
CA ALA A 64 -15.02 -7.29 -7.36
C ALA A 64 -16.14 -7.18 -6.32
N TYR A 65 -17.35 -7.54 -6.73
CA TYR A 65 -18.53 -7.60 -5.87
C TYR A 65 -19.52 -8.66 -6.39
N MET A 66 -20.51 -9.04 -5.57
CA MET A 66 -21.50 -10.04 -5.95
C MET A 66 -22.39 -9.51 -7.10
N GLY A 67 -22.59 -10.33 -8.13
CA GLY A 67 -23.36 -9.93 -9.31
C GLY A 67 -22.61 -9.02 -10.28
N MET A 68 -21.28 -8.88 -10.13
CA MET A 68 -20.47 -8.17 -11.08
C MET A 68 -20.38 -8.94 -12.40
N GLU A 69 -20.81 -8.30 -13.49
CA GLU A 69 -20.77 -8.86 -14.84
C GLU A 69 -19.36 -8.73 -15.47
N SER A 70 -19.14 -9.44 -16.59
CA SER A 70 -17.83 -9.47 -17.29
C SER A 70 -17.60 -8.29 -18.23
N ASP A 71 -18.60 -7.44 -18.42
CA ASP A 71 -18.61 -6.29 -19.32
C ASP A 71 -17.44 -5.32 -19.08
N ILE A 72 -17.13 -5.04 -17.81
CA ILE A 72 -16.02 -4.15 -17.43
C ILE A 72 -14.65 -4.71 -17.81
N PHE A 73 -14.47 -6.03 -17.72
CA PHE A 73 -13.23 -6.68 -18.16
C PHE A 73 -13.12 -6.63 -19.68
N ASN A 74 -14.21 -6.90 -20.40
CA ASN A 74 -14.25 -6.83 -21.85
C ASN A 74 -13.97 -5.41 -22.37
N PHE A 75 -14.52 -4.39 -21.71
CA PHE A 75 -14.27 -2.98 -22.03
C PHE A 75 -12.79 -2.64 -21.99
N TYR A 76 -12.08 -3.02 -20.91
CA TYR A 76 -10.64 -2.75 -20.79
C TYR A 76 -9.77 -3.67 -21.65
N ALA A 77 -10.21 -4.90 -21.96
CA ALA A 77 -9.48 -5.80 -22.84
C ALA A 77 -9.52 -5.35 -24.32
N GLN A 78 -10.63 -4.75 -24.73
CA GLN A 78 -10.84 -4.27 -26.11
C GLN A 78 -10.24 -2.89 -26.36
N GLN A 79 -10.08 -2.06 -25.31
CA GLN A 79 -9.33 -0.80 -25.39
C GLN A 79 -7.82 -1.03 -25.34
N ASN A 80 -7.25 -1.57 -26.42
CA ASN A 80 -5.83 -1.39 -26.74
C ASN A 80 -5.67 -0.28 -27.78
#